data_AF-A0A6G0VYD3-F1
#
_entry.id   AF-A0A6G0VYD3-F1
#
_cell.length_a   1.000
_cell.length_b   1.000
_cell.length_c   1.000
_cell.angle_alpha   90.00
_cell.angle_beta   90.00
_cell.angle_gamma   90.00
#
_symmetry.space_group_name_H-M   'P 1'
#
loop_
_entity.id
_entity.type
_entity.pdbx_description
1 polymer ?
#
loop_
_entity_poly.entity_id
_entity_poly.type
_entity_poly.pdbx_seq_one_letter_code
_entity_poly.pdbx_strand_id
1 'polypeptide(L)'
;MKTNIPLTMTENEEKTHQECNTCNLCKCILISGEKVRDHNHLTGKFRQTLCSKCNLELQQPKFVPVYFHNLSNYDSHILITELGYDTESMSVIPNSEEKFISLLFIFIWCTNNTRKRTCR
;
A
#
# COMPACT_ATOMS: atom_id res chain seq x y z
N MET A 1 8.54 -1.14 6.02
CA MET A 1 8.58 -1.58 7.44
C MET A 1 7.88 -2.94 7.52
N LYS A 2 8.54 -3.98 8.05
CA LYS A 2 7.87 -5.28 8.26
C LYS A 2 7.12 -5.22 9.59
N THR A 3 5.90 -4.71 9.54
CA THR A 3 4.99 -4.65 10.69
C THR A 3 3.93 -5.72 10.44
N ASN A 4 4.24 -6.96 10.79
CA ASN A 4 3.27 -8.06 10.75
C ASN A 4 2.97 -8.45 12.20
N ILE A 5 2.45 -7.49 12.97
CA ILE A 5 2.07 -7.74 14.36
C ILE A 5 0.94 -8.77 14.34
N PRO A 6 1.04 -9.86 15.11
CA PRO A 6 0.04 -10.91 15.11
C PRO A 6 -1.32 -10.34 15.56
N LEU A 7 -2.38 -10.95 15.01
CA LEU A 7 -3.75 -10.63 15.37
C LEU A 7 -3.95 -10.75 16.90
N THR A 8 -4.58 -9.73 17.47
CA THR A 8 -5.04 -9.69 18.86
C THR A 8 -6.56 -9.54 18.86
N MET A 9 -7.25 -10.49 19.49
CA MET A 9 -8.71 -10.58 19.59
C MET A 9 -9.13 -10.65 21.05
N THR A 10 -10.21 -9.96 21.37
CA THR A 10 -11.01 -10.19 22.59
C THR A 10 -12.06 -11.28 22.35
N GLU A 11 -12.58 -11.88 23.42
CA GLU A 11 -13.62 -12.90 23.32
C GLU A 11 -14.88 -12.41 22.59
N ASN A 12 -15.27 -11.15 22.81
CA ASN A 12 -16.40 -10.53 22.14
C ASN A 12 -16.18 -10.37 20.63
N GLU A 13 -14.96 -10.03 20.22
CA GLU A 13 -14.62 -9.93 18.79
C GLU A 13 -14.61 -11.31 18.13
N GLU A 14 -14.14 -12.35 18.82
CA GLU A 14 -14.16 -13.71 18.28
C GLU A 14 -15.62 -14.19 18.14
N LYS A 15 -16.48 -13.90 19.11
CA LYS A 15 -17.92 -14.19 19.00
C LYS A 15 -18.57 -13.45 17.82
N THR A 16 -18.30 -12.15 17.70
CA THR A 16 -18.78 -11.33 16.58
C THR A 16 -18.27 -11.87 15.25
N HIS A 17 -17.02 -12.31 15.21
CA HIS A 17 -16.45 -13.00 14.06
C HIS A 17 -17.28 -14.23 13.77
N GLN A 18 -17.38 -15.22 14.68
CA GLN A 18 -18.09 -16.48 14.47
C GLN A 18 -19.54 -16.31 13.98
N GLU A 19 -20.31 -15.38 14.56
CA GLU A 19 -21.71 -15.12 14.20
C GLU A 19 -21.88 -14.45 12.82
N CYS A 20 -20.82 -13.84 12.28
CA CYS A 20 -20.86 -13.12 11.02
C CYS A 20 -20.86 -14.07 9.80
N ASN A 21 -22.01 -14.23 9.15
CA ASN A 21 -22.17 -15.08 7.97
C ASN A 21 -22.09 -14.32 6.64
N THR A 22 -21.70 -13.05 6.66
CA THR A 22 -21.62 -12.19 5.48
C THR A 22 -20.35 -11.37 5.52
N CYS A 23 -19.71 -11.18 4.37
CA CYS A 23 -18.50 -10.37 4.28
C CYS A 23 -18.83 -8.89 4.52
N ASN A 24 -18.05 -8.23 5.37
CA ASN A 24 -18.29 -6.82 5.68
C ASN A 24 -18.11 -5.89 4.46
N LEU A 25 -17.36 -6.30 3.43
CA LEU A 25 -17.12 -5.55 2.19
C LEU A 25 -18.07 -5.93 1.04
N CYS A 26 -17.92 -7.12 0.44
CA CYS A 26 -18.75 -7.55 -0.72
C CYS A 26 -20.21 -7.88 -0.35
N LYS A 27 -20.53 -8.02 0.95
CA LYS A 27 -21.82 -8.53 1.45
C LYS A 27 -22.18 -9.96 0.99
N CYS A 28 -21.23 -10.67 0.40
CA CYS A 28 -21.38 -12.05 -0.02
C CYS A 28 -21.43 -13.00 1.20
N ILE A 29 -22.15 -14.12 1.08
CA ILE A 29 -22.31 -15.11 2.16
C ILE A 29 -20.96 -15.77 2.41
N LEU A 30 -20.57 -15.89 3.68
CA LEU A 30 -19.32 -16.53 4.10
C LEU A 30 -19.59 -17.98 4.46
N ILE A 31 -18.94 -18.88 3.73
CA ILE A 31 -18.87 -20.30 4.09
C ILE A 31 -17.77 -20.44 5.15
N SER A 32 -17.96 -21.32 6.13
CA SER A 32 -17.10 -21.45 7.33
C SER A 32 -15.58 -21.52 7.04
N GLY A 33 -15.16 -22.00 5.87
CA GLY A 33 -13.75 -22.07 5.44
C GLY A 33 -13.18 -20.85 4.68
N GLU A 34 -14.02 -19.91 4.25
CA GLU A 34 -13.60 -18.74 3.45
C GLU A 34 -13.53 -17.44 4.28
N LYS A 35 -13.85 -17.58 5.56
CA LYS A 35 -13.98 -16.49 6.52
C LYS A 35 -12.61 -16.10 7.06
N VAL A 36 -12.22 -14.86 6.83
CA VAL A 36 -10.91 -14.31 7.21
C VAL A 36 -11.07 -13.22 8.27
N ARG A 37 -10.16 -13.21 9.24
CA ARG A 37 -10.05 -12.18 10.29
C ARG A 37 -9.15 -11.04 9.78
N ASP A 38 -9.75 -9.99 9.23
CA ASP A 38 -9.02 -8.78 8.84
C ASP A 38 -8.53 -8.04 10.09
N HIS A 39 -7.28 -7.63 10.08
CA HIS A 39 -6.64 -6.94 11.21
C HIS A 39 -5.63 -5.90 10.75
N ASN A 40 -5.37 -4.95 11.63
CA ASN A 40 -4.36 -3.94 11.39
C ASN A 40 -2.96 -4.52 11.67
N HIS A 41 -2.14 -4.65 10.64
CA HIS A 41 -0.78 -5.21 10.76
C HIS A 41 0.20 -4.32 11.59
N LEU A 42 -0.13 -3.05 11.85
CA LEU A 42 0.64 -2.14 12.71
C LEU A 42 0.28 -2.23 14.20
N THR A 43 -0.94 -2.66 14.53
CA THR A 43 -1.43 -2.68 15.92
C THR A 43 -1.90 -4.05 16.40
N GLY A 44 -2.04 -5.02 15.49
CA GLY A 44 -2.62 -6.33 15.74
C GLY A 44 -4.16 -6.31 15.89
N LYS A 45 -4.80 -5.14 15.96
CA LYS A 45 -6.23 -5.05 16.27
C LYS A 45 -7.11 -5.61 15.16
N PHE A 46 -8.08 -6.43 15.54
CA PHE A 46 -9.16 -6.86 14.68
C PHE A 46 -9.91 -5.68 14.08
N ARG A 47 -10.37 -5.84 12.85
CA ARG A 47 -11.16 -4.83 12.14
C ARG A 47 -12.52 -5.39 11.77
N GLN A 48 -12.54 -6.53 11.10
CA GLN A 48 -13.76 -7.09 10.52
C GLN A 48 -13.59 -8.51 10.00
N THR A 49 -14.73 -9.12 9.69
CA THR A 49 -14.82 -10.42 9.02
C THR A 49 -14.96 -10.22 7.51
N LEU A 50 -14.10 -10.86 6.72
CA LEU A 50 -14.11 -10.77 5.26
C LEU A 50 -14.10 -12.15 4.59
N CYS A 51 -14.45 -12.17 3.31
CA CYS A 51 -14.12 -13.29 2.44
C CYS A 51 -12.64 -13.21 2.03
N SER A 52 -12.04 -14.36 1.69
CA SER A 52 -10.63 -14.42 1.27
C SER A 52 -10.31 -13.48 0.11
N LYS A 53 -11.24 -13.33 -0.85
CA LYS A 53 -11.07 -12.41 -2.00
C LYS A 53 -10.89 -10.96 -1.54
N CYS A 54 -11.83 -10.44 -0.75
CA CYS A 54 -11.74 -9.05 -0.27
C CYS A 54 -10.51 -8.83 0.62
N ASN A 55 -10.11 -9.83 1.41
CA ASN A 55 -8.90 -9.74 2.22
C ASN A 55 -7.62 -9.60 1.36
N LEU A 56 -7.54 -10.33 0.24
CA LEU A 56 -6.41 -10.23 -0.69
C LEU A 56 -6.37 -8.86 -1.40
N GLU A 57 -7.53 -8.30 -1.75
CA GLU A 57 -7.63 -6.97 -2.35
C GLU A 57 -7.24 -5.83 -1.39
N LEU A 58 -7.40 -6.03 -0.08
CA LEU A 58 -6.98 -5.08 0.96
C LEU A 58 -5.49 -5.12 1.31
N GLN A 59 -4.68 -5.91 0.60
CA GLN A 59 -3.25 -5.97 0.85
C GLN A 59 -2.63 -4.58 0.73
N GLN A 60 -1.78 -4.24 1.69
CA GLN A 60 -1.07 -2.97 1.66
C GLN A 60 -0.18 -2.90 0.41
N PRO A 61 -0.23 -1.79 -0.34
CA PRO A 61 0.62 -1.62 -1.50
C PRO A 61 2.09 -1.73 -1.09
N LYS A 62 2.88 -2.45 -1.89
CA LYS A 62 4.33 -2.57 -1.70
C LYS A 62 5.08 -1.37 -2.27
N PHE A 63 4.46 -0.21 -2.37
CA PHE A 63 5.10 1.00 -2.87
C PHE A 63 4.81 2.19 -1.96
N VAL A 64 5.71 3.17 -2.00
CA VAL A 64 5.57 4.45 -1.30
C VAL A 64 5.51 5.55 -2.36
N PRO A 65 4.38 6.24 -2.50
CA PRO A 65 4.31 7.41 -3.37
C PRO A 65 4.98 8.60 -2.67
N VAL A 66 5.86 9.29 -3.39
CA VAL A 66 6.60 10.48 -2.96
C VAL A 66 6.18 11.64 -3.86
N TYR A 67 5.73 12.73 -3.24
CA TYR A 67 5.28 13.94 -3.94
C TYR A 67 6.15 15.13 -3.56
N PHE A 68 6.82 15.70 -4.57
CA PHE A 68 7.49 16.99 -4.46
C PHE A 68 6.60 18.07 -5.08
N HIS A 69 6.32 19.10 -4.31
CA HIS A 69 5.56 20.28 -4.74
C HIS A 69 6.46 21.52 -4.72
N ASN A 70 6.11 22.51 -5.54
CA ASN A 70 6.78 23.81 -5.60
C ASN A 70 8.27 23.74 -5.99
N LEU A 71 8.60 22.89 -6.96
CA LEU A 71 9.96 22.76 -7.49
C LEU A 71 10.38 23.93 -8.39
N SER A 72 9.46 24.86 -8.71
CA SER A 72 9.67 25.94 -9.68
C SER A 72 10.82 26.89 -9.35
N ASN A 73 11.22 26.97 -8.08
CA ASN A 73 12.30 27.81 -7.57
C ASN A 73 13.51 27.00 -7.05
N TYR A 74 13.52 25.69 -7.29
CA TYR A 74 14.61 24.79 -6.89
C TYR A 74 15.26 24.17 -8.13
N ASP A 75 16.54 23.85 -8.05
CA ASP A 75 17.22 23.08 -9.09
C ASP A 75 16.78 21.61 -9.01
N SER A 76 15.69 21.32 -9.72
CA SER A 76 15.05 20.00 -9.78
C SER A 76 15.67 19.08 -10.82
N HIS A 77 16.59 19.57 -11.67
CA HIS A 77 17.28 18.74 -12.66
C HIS A 77 18.09 17.63 -12.03
N ILE A 78 18.75 17.91 -10.90
CA ILE A 78 19.53 16.91 -10.17
C ILE A 78 18.62 15.76 -9.71
N LEU A 79 17.43 16.08 -9.19
CA LEU A 79 16.47 15.08 -8.74
C LEU A 79 15.90 14.27 -9.91
N ILE A 80 15.55 14.93 -11.01
CA ILE A 80 15.00 14.26 -12.21
C ILE A 80 16.05 13.37 -12.86
N THR A 81 17.31 13.81 -12.91
CA THR A 81 18.40 13.02 -13.51
C THR A 81 18.68 11.76 -12.70
N GLU A 82 18.68 11.86 -11.37
CA GLU A 82 18.96 10.72 -10.49
C GLU A 82 17.76 9.76 -10.34
N LEU A 83 16.53 10.27 -10.39
CA LEU A 83 15.31 9.47 -10.21
C LEU A 83 14.66 9.02 -11.52
N GLY A 84 14.96 9.66 -12.64
CA GLY A 84 14.34 9.43 -13.95
C GLY A 84 14.81 8.18 -14.70
N TYR A 85 15.51 7.26 -14.03
CA TYR A 85 15.92 5.99 -14.64
C TYR A 85 14.74 5.04 -14.94
N ASP A 86 13.61 5.23 -14.25
CA ASP A 86 12.37 4.49 -14.45
C ASP A 86 11.22 5.46 -14.68
N THR A 87 10.99 5.78 -15.95
CA THR A 87 9.97 6.73 -16.40
C THR A 87 8.55 6.25 -16.13
N GLU A 88 8.32 4.95 -15.93
CA GLU A 88 6.99 4.42 -15.58
C GLU A 88 6.64 4.72 -14.11
N SER A 89 7.64 4.84 -13.25
CA SER A 89 7.50 5.14 -11.82
C SER A 89 7.42 6.64 -11.50
N MET A 90 7.57 7.51 -12.50
CA MET A 90 7.73 8.96 -12.32
C MET A 90 6.76 9.76 -13.20
N SER A 91 6.09 10.74 -12.61
CA SER A 91 5.24 11.70 -13.31
C SER A 91 5.67 13.12 -12.95
N VAL A 92 5.79 13.99 -13.95
CA VAL A 92 6.31 15.35 -13.77
C VAL A 92 5.37 16.36 -14.42
N ILE A 93 5.14 17.50 -13.76
CA ILE A 93 4.45 18.65 -14.34
C ILE A 93 5.48 19.74 -14.63
N PRO A 94 5.91 19.92 -15.88
CA PRO A 94 6.85 20.96 -16.26
C PRO A 94 6.16 22.34 -16.33
N ASN A 95 6.93 23.39 -16.06
CA ASN A 95 6.59 24.80 -16.31
C ASN A 95 7.34 25.34 -17.54
N SER A 96 8.63 24.98 -17.65
CA SER A 96 9.50 25.23 -18.80
C SER A 96 10.46 24.05 -18.96
N GLU A 97 11.33 24.08 -19.97
CA GLU A 97 12.35 23.04 -20.18
C GLU A 97 13.29 22.88 -18.97
N GLU A 98 13.46 23.95 -18.19
CA GLU A 98 14.35 23.99 -17.02
C GLU A 98 13.62 24.08 -15.66
N LYS A 99 12.30 24.31 -15.67
CA LYS A 99 11.53 24.50 -14.43
C LYS A 99 10.41 23.50 -14.35
N PHE A 100 10.36 22.79 -13.23
CA PHE A 100 9.33 21.81 -12.92
C PHE A 100 8.49 22.30 -11.75
N ILE A 101 7.16 22.14 -11.83
CA ILE A 101 6.23 22.58 -10.79
C ILE A 101 6.11 21.50 -9.72
N SER A 102 5.95 20.25 -10.14
CA SER A 102 5.77 19.11 -9.26
C SER A 102 6.33 17.83 -9.87
N LEU A 103 6.69 16.90 -8.98
CA LEU A 103 7.19 15.58 -9.33
C LEU A 103 6.54 14.54 -8.40
N LEU A 104 5.93 13.53 -9.01
CA LEU A 104 5.45 12.32 -8.35
C LEU A 104 6.41 11.19 -8.70
N PHE A 105 6.88 10.49 -7.67
CA PHE A 105 7.75 9.33 -7.81
C PHE A 105 7.22 8.18 -6.96
N ILE A 106 7.10 6.99 -7.53
CA ILE A 106 6.57 5.80 -6.86
C ILE A 106 7.73 4.85 -6.54
N PHE A 107 8.10 4.75 -5.27
CA PHE A 107 9.15 3.85 -4.85
C PHE A 107 8.59 2.46 -4.52
N ILE A 108 8.89 1.47 -5.36
CA ILE A 108 8.47 0.07 -5.14
C ILE A 108 9.44 -0.62 -4.17
N TRP A 109 8.92 -1.08 -3.03
CA TRP A 109 9.66 -1.92 -2.08
C TRP A 109 9.81 -3.34 -2.63
N CYS A 110 10.96 -3.67 -3.19
CA CYS A 110 11.31 -5.05 -3.52
C CYS A 110 11.87 -5.76 -2.27
N THR A 111 11.19 -6.81 -1.78
CA THR A 111 11.55 -7.51 -0.52
C THR A 111 12.70 -8.50 -0.65
N ASN A 112 13.29 -8.66 -1.84
CA ASN A 112 14.44 -9.54 -2.05
C ASN A 112 15.73 -8.74 -1.85
N ASN A 113 16.55 -9.25 -0.93
CA ASN A 113 17.87 -8.72 -0.56
C ASN A 113 18.90 -8.94 -1.68
N THR A 114 18.61 -8.38 -2.85
CA THR A 114 19.57 -8.13 -3.90
C THR A 114 19.44 -6.66 -4.21
N ARG A 115 20.40 -5.86 -3.76
CA ARG A 115 20.68 -4.58 -4.41
C ARG A 115 20.69 -4.84 -5.91
N LYS A 116 19.74 -4.26 -6.63
CA LYS A 116 19.94 -3.42 -7.80
C LYS A 116 18.61 -3.28 -8.53
N ARG A 117 18.31 -2.03 -8.90
CA ARG A 117 17.93 -1.61 -10.25
C ARG A 117 16.99 -2.61 -10.96
N THR A 118 15.74 -2.21 -11.13
CA THR A 118 14.67 -2.90 -11.86
C THR A 118 14.21 -4.23 -11.25
N CYS A 119 13.19 -4.17 -10.38
CA CYS A 119 12.24 -5.27 -10.27
C CYS A 119 11.11 -4.96 -11.27
N ARG A 120 11.21 -5.52 -12.48
CA ARG A 120 10.03 -5.79 -13.32
C ARG A 120 9.29 -7.00 -12.77
#